data_AF-A0A8H3FKA6-F1
#
_entry.id   AF-A0A8H3FKA6-F1
#
_cell.length_a   1.000
_cell.length_b   1.000
_cell.length_c   1.000
_cell.angle_alpha   90.00
_cell.angle_beta   90.00
_cell.angle_gamma   90.00
#
_symmetry.space_group_name_H-M   'P 1'
#
loop_
_entity.id
_entity.type
_entity.pdbx_description
1 polymer ?
#
loop_
_entity_poly.entity_id
_entity_poly.type
_entity_poly.pdbx_seq_one_letter_code
_entity_poly.pdbx_strand_id
1 'polypeptide(L)'
;MAESSPIKSSAMTSNIDIAVATTSPSSKPSQTASTEPPQTSTENNERDQKTDEEEIIEPRIPQKEALVMLQRLRLYEEQQDNGDPTMITRLNRYESTIRGRLIVSYNKQADITSFFTRKDN
;
A
#
# COMPACT_ATOMS: atom_id res chain seq x y z
N MET A 1 -27.48 40.31 -39.68
CA MET A 1 -28.44 39.20 -39.85
C MET A 1 -27.60 37.99 -40.24
N ALA A 2 -27.45 36.91 -39.48
CA ALA A 2 -28.29 36.33 -38.45
C ALA A 2 -27.52 36.00 -37.15
N GLU A 3 -28.27 36.02 -36.07
CA GLU A 3 -27.91 35.65 -34.70
C GLU A 3 -27.84 34.12 -34.56
N SER A 4 -26.94 33.61 -33.72
CA SER A 4 -27.26 32.41 -32.93
C SER A 4 -26.37 32.36 -31.68
N SER A 5 -27.05 32.51 -30.55
CA SER A 5 -26.54 32.51 -29.19
C SER A 5 -26.28 31.08 -28.65
N PRO A 6 -25.54 30.94 -27.53
CA PRO A 6 -25.02 29.66 -27.04
C PRO A 6 -26.07 28.79 -26.32
N ILE A 7 -25.96 27.47 -26.50
CA ILE A 7 -26.75 26.48 -25.76
C ILE A 7 -26.22 26.39 -24.32
N LYS A 8 -27.02 26.91 -23.38
CA LYS A 8 -26.94 26.61 -21.95
C LYS A 8 -27.72 25.31 -21.70
N SER A 9 -27.07 24.31 -21.15
CA SER A 9 -27.70 23.12 -20.54
C SER A 9 -27.07 22.92 -19.16
N SER A 10 -27.61 23.60 -18.15
CA SER A 10 -28.58 23.06 -17.19
C SER A 10 -27.96 22.05 -16.23
N ALA A 11 -27.56 22.57 -15.06
CA ALA A 11 -27.21 21.78 -13.89
C ALA A 11 -28.43 20.99 -13.41
N MET A 12 -28.25 19.69 -13.16
CA MET A 12 -29.15 18.91 -12.31
C MET A 12 -28.39 18.55 -11.03
N THR A 13 -28.67 19.31 -9.99
CA THR A 13 -28.31 19.01 -8.61
C THR A 13 -29.28 17.94 -8.09
N SER A 14 -28.78 16.75 -7.78
CA SER A 14 -29.52 15.74 -7.02
C SER A 14 -29.34 16.00 -5.53
N ASN A 15 -30.39 16.54 -4.89
CA ASN A 15 -30.51 16.62 -3.44
C ASN A 15 -30.82 15.22 -2.90
N ILE A 16 -29.93 14.67 -2.06
CA ILE A 16 -30.23 13.48 -1.26
C ILE A 16 -30.41 13.95 0.18
N ASP A 17 -31.68 14.14 0.55
CA ASP A 17 -32.11 14.29 1.93
C ASP A 17 -32.17 12.90 2.57
N ILE A 18 -31.27 12.63 3.52
CA ILE A 18 -31.46 11.56 4.51
C ILE A 18 -31.38 12.21 5.89
N ALA A 19 -32.54 12.60 6.39
CA ALA A 19 -32.78 12.91 7.79
C ALA A 19 -33.57 11.77 8.43
N VAL A 20 -33.14 11.35 9.62
CA VAL A 20 -33.89 10.78 10.75
C VAL A 20 -32.87 9.98 11.58
N ALA A 21 -32.28 10.59 12.61
CA ALA A 21 -32.82 10.86 13.94
C ALA A 21 -32.70 9.67 14.91
N THR A 22 -31.87 9.90 15.92
CA THR A 22 -32.14 9.66 17.35
C THR A 22 -32.46 8.24 17.81
N THR A 23 -31.59 7.64 18.63
CA THR A 23 -31.82 7.54 20.08
C THR A 23 -30.63 6.94 20.84
N SER A 24 -30.63 7.26 22.12
CA SER A 24 -29.53 7.41 23.08
C SER A 24 -28.97 6.13 23.72
N PRO A 25 -27.81 6.24 24.41
CA PRO A 25 -27.14 5.16 25.12
C PRO A 25 -27.78 4.87 26.49
N SER A 26 -27.75 3.62 26.95
CA SER A 26 -28.17 3.26 28.30
C SER A 26 -27.12 2.43 29.04
N SER A 27 -26.48 3.12 29.97
CA SER A 27 -26.33 2.79 31.39
C SER A 27 -25.48 1.59 31.85
N LYS A 28 -24.73 1.91 32.91
CA LYS A 28 -23.61 1.23 33.57
C LYS A 28 -24.13 0.55 34.88
N PRO A 29 -23.29 0.19 35.87
CA PRO A 29 -23.05 -1.16 36.42
C PRO A 29 -23.76 -1.46 37.77
N SER A 30 -23.69 -2.70 38.25
CA SER A 30 -23.93 -3.10 39.67
C SER A 30 -23.16 -4.40 39.91
N GLN A 31 -22.00 -4.37 40.59
CA GLN A 31 -21.75 -4.40 42.05
C GLN A 31 -21.89 -5.79 42.71
N THR A 32 -20.97 -5.99 43.69
CA THR A 32 -20.85 -7.04 44.73
C THR A 32 -20.13 -8.32 44.32
N ALA A 33 -19.29 -8.95 45.14
CA ALA A 33 -18.47 -8.57 46.29
C ALA A 33 -17.55 -9.78 46.57
N SER A 34 -16.34 -9.51 47.04
CA SER A 34 -15.45 -10.32 47.89
C SER A 34 -15.39 -11.86 47.75
N THR A 35 -14.19 -12.38 47.49
CA THR A 35 -13.33 -13.10 48.47
C THR A 35 -12.26 -13.90 47.72
N GLU A 36 -11.00 -13.47 47.80
CA GLU A 36 -9.78 -14.30 47.60
C GLU A 36 -9.36 -14.90 48.96
N PRO A 37 -8.43 -15.87 49.06
CA PRO A 37 -8.13 -17.06 48.24
C PRO A 37 -8.01 -18.33 49.16
N PRO A 38 -7.54 -19.51 48.70
CA PRO A 38 -6.09 -19.74 48.69
C PRO A 38 -5.58 -20.53 47.46
N GLN A 39 -4.27 -20.41 47.29
CA GLN A 39 -3.41 -20.87 46.21
C GLN A 39 -3.43 -22.40 46.01
N THR A 40 -3.44 -22.85 44.75
CA THR A 40 -2.72 -24.06 44.34
C THR A 40 -2.02 -23.81 43.01
N SER A 41 -0.71 -24.01 43.05
CA SER A 41 0.19 -24.06 41.92
C SER A 41 -0.25 -25.15 40.94
N THR A 42 -0.42 -24.79 39.67
CA THR A 42 -0.29 -25.77 38.60
C THR A 42 0.53 -25.13 37.49
N GLU A 43 1.78 -25.56 37.50
CA GLU A 43 2.76 -25.49 36.44
C GLU A 43 2.18 -25.72 35.03
N ASN A 44 2.82 -25.07 34.07
CA ASN A 44 2.95 -25.47 32.67
C ASN A 44 1.72 -25.30 31.77
N ASN A 45 1.56 -24.07 31.28
CA ASN A 45 1.22 -23.88 29.87
C ASN A 45 1.81 -22.54 29.39
N GLU A 46 3.14 -22.46 29.39
CA GLU A 46 3.84 -21.60 28.43
C GLU A 46 3.44 -22.12 27.05
N ARG A 47 2.34 -21.57 26.51
CA ARG A 47 2.04 -21.72 25.10
C ARG A 47 3.25 -21.14 24.39
N ASP A 48 4.06 -22.02 23.81
CA ASP A 48 4.86 -21.75 22.63
C ASP A 48 3.93 -21.08 21.60
N GLN A 49 3.71 -19.77 21.73
CA GLN A 49 3.34 -18.92 20.62
C GLN A 49 4.64 -18.68 19.85
N LYS A 50 5.21 -19.75 19.30
CA LYS A 50 5.91 -19.65 18.04
C LYS A 50 4.81 -19.27 17.07
N THR A 51 4.66 -17.97 16.85
CA THR A 51 3.88 -17.46 15.74
C THR A 51 4.46 -18.16 14.51
N ASP A 52 3.73 -19.13 13.96
CA ASP A 52 4.00 -19.74 12.67
C ASP A 52 3.77 -18.66 11.59
N GLU A 53 4.53 -17.58 11.64
CA GLU A 53 4.61 -16.61 10.56
C GLU A 53 5.27 -17.35 9.40
N GLU A 54 4.44 -17.88 8.51
CA GLU A 54 4.89 -18.38 7.22
C GLU A 54 5.75 -17.29 6.59
N GLU A 55 7.06 -17.55 6.48
CA GLU A 55 7.99 -16.63 5.84
C GLU A 55 7.55 -16.50 4.37
N ILE A 56 6.91 -15.37 4.05
CA ILE A 56 6.50 -15.07 2.68
C ILE A 56 7.78 -14.78 1.90
N ILE A 57 8.30 -15.79 1.21
CA ILE A 57 9.44 -15.64 0.31
C ILE A 57 8.94 -14.89 -0.92
N GLU A 58 9.09 -13.57 -0.93
CA GLU A 58 8.79 -12.76 -2.11
C GLU A 58 9.78 -13.08 -3.24
N PRO A 59 9.29 -13.41 -4.45
CA PRO A 59 10.18 -13.68 -5.57
C PRO A 59 10.97 -12.41 -5.94
N ARG A 60 12.30 -12.51 -5.92
CA ARG A 60 13.19 -11.41 -6.34
C ARG A 60 13.21 -11.31 -7.87
N ILE A 61 12.51 -10.32 -8.40
CA ILE A 61 12.56 -10.00 -9.84
C ILE A 61 13.72 -9.04 -10.17
N PRO A 62 14.36 -9.20 -11.34
CA PRO A 62 15.34 -8.23 -11.84
C PRO A 62 14.75 -6.83 -12.02
N GLN A 63 15.52 -5.79 -11.71
CA GLN A 63 15.05 -4.39 -11.81
C GLN A 63 14.59 -4.01 -13.22
N LYS A 64 15.27 -4.50 -14.26
CA LYS A 64 14.89 -4.26 -15.66
C LYS A 64 13.52 -4.86 -16.00
N GLU A 65 13.27 -6.08 -15.52
CA GLU A 65 12.01 -6.78 -15.73
C GLU A 65 10.87 -6.09 -14.97
N ALA A 66 11.12 -5.66 -13.73
CA ALA A 66 10.18 -4.88 -12.94
C ALA A 66 9.73 -3.58 -13.66
N LEU A 67 10.66 -2.86 -14.30
CA LEU A 67 10.33 -1.65 -15.07
C LEU A 67 9.43 -1.95 -16.27
N VAL A 68 9.70 -3.03 -17.02
CA VAL A 68 8.87 -3.45 -18.15
C VAL A 68 7.46 -3.83 -17.68
N MET A 69 7.37 -4.57 -16.57
CA MET A 69 6.07 -4.95 -16.00
C MET A 69 5.27 -3.73 -15.53
N LEU A 70 5.90 -2.76 -14.86
CA LEU A 70 5.25 -1.53 -14.44
C LEU A 70 4.72 -0.72 -15.63
N GLN A 71 5.50 -0.61 -16.70
CA GLN A 71 5.07 0.08 -17.91
C GLN A 71 3.85 -0.60 -18.55
N ARG A 72 3.85 -1.94 -18.57
CA ARG A 72 2.73 -2.72 -19.09
C ARG A 72 1.48 -2.59 -18.22
N LEU A 73 1.61 -2.63 -16.90
CA LEU A 73 0.50 -2.40 -15.97
C LEU A 73 -0.10 -1.01 -16.16
N ARG A 74 0.75 0.01 -16.31
CA ARG A 74 0.30 1.38 -16.54
C ARG A 74 -0.49 1.49 -17.85
N LEU A 75 0.00 0.89 -18.93
CA LEU A 75 -0.70 0.86 -20.21
C LEU A 75 -2.08 0.22 -20.08
N TYR A 76 -2.18 -0.88 -19.34
CA TYR A 76 -3.48 -1.53 -19.11
C TYR A 76 -4.42 -0.66 -18.30
N GLU A 77 -3.92 0.03 -17.29
CA GLU A 77 -4.74 0.94 -16.49
C GLU A 77 -5.26 2.13 -17.32
N GLU A 78 -4.40 2.70 -18.17
CA GLU A 78 -4.76 3.80 -19.06
C GLU A 78 -5.79 3.41 -20.15
N GLN A 79 -5.85 2.11 -20.50
CA GLN A 79 -6.79 1.57 -21.50
C GLN A 79 -8.15 1.17 -20.92
N GLN A 80 -8.31 1.16 -19.59
CA GLN A 80 -9.60 0.84 -18.97
C GLN A 80 -10.57 2.02 -19.08
N ASP A 81 -11.83 1.72 -19.40
CA ASP A 81 -12.90 2.74 -19.46
C ASP A 81 -13.11 3.44 -18.10
N ASN A 82 -12.83 2.74 -16.99
CA ASN A 82 -12.91 3.25 -15.62
C ASN A 82 -11.58 3.08 -14.87
N GLY A 83 -10.46 3.40 -15.52
CA GLY A 83 -9.14 3.31 -14.90
C GLY A 83 -9.01 4.20 -13.65
N ASP A 84 -8.26 3.72 -12.65
CA ASP A 84 -7.97 4.43 -11.41
C ASP A 84 -6.78 5.39 -11.59
N PRO A 85 -6.99 6.72 -11.56
CA PRO A 85 -5.91 7.69 -11.70
C PRO A 85 -4.90 7.62 -10.53
N THR A 86 -5.34 7.14 -9.36
CA THR A 86 -4.45 6.95 -8.22
C THR A 86 -3.52 5.77 -8.44
N MET A 87 -3.96 4.74 -9.14
CA MET A 87 -3.13 3.59 -9.53
C MET A 87 -2.01 4.03 -10.48
N ILE A 88 -2.32 4.81 -11.52
CA ILE A 88 -1.31 5.37 -12.44
C ILE A 88 -0.25 6.17 -11.68
N THR A 89 -0.67 6.99 -10.72
CA THR A 89 0.23 7.78 -9.87
C THR A 89 1.16 6.90 -9.04
N ARG A 90 0.62 5.82 -8.45
CA ARG A 90 1.41 4.84 -7.68
C ARG A 90 2.42 4.11 -8.57
N LEU A 91 2.00 3.68 -9.76
CA LEU A 91 2.88 3.00 -10.72
C LEU A 91 4.06 3.91 -11.13
N ASN A 92 3.80 5.19 -11.42
CA ASN A 92 4.86 6.15 -11.75
C ASN A 92 5.85 6.37 -10.60
N ARG A 93 5.36 6.39 -9.35
CA ARG A 93 6.22 6.51 -8.16
C ARG A 93 7.11 5.28 -8.00
N TYR A 94 6.57 4.08 -8.21
CA TYR A 94 7.37 2.85 -8.15
C TYR A 94 8.42 2.80 -9.24
N GLU A 95 8.06 3.18 -10.48
CA GLU A 95 9.00 3.24 -11.59
C GLU A 95 10.16 4.19 -11.28
N SER A 96 9.85 5.40 -10.79
CA SER A 96 10.85 6.40 -10.39
C SER A 96 11.79 5.87 -9.30
N THR A 97 11.25 5.13 -8.33
CA THR A 97 12.03 4.52 -7.24
C THR A 97 13.00 3.47 -7.78
N ILE A 98 12.55 2.59 -8.67
CA ILE A 98 13.39 1.55 -9.26
C ILE A 98 14.49 2.17 -10.13
N ARG A 99 14.15 3.18 -10.94
CA ARG A 99 15.15 3.92 -11.75
C ARG A 99 16.20 4.61 -10.87
N GLY A 100 15.79 5.22 -9.76
CA GLY A 100 16.71 5.80 -8.79
C GLY A 100 17.71 4.78 -8.23
N ARG A 101 17.21 3.60 -7.83
CA ARG A 101 18.07 2.49 -7.36
C ARG A 101 19.03 1.99 -8.43
N LEU A 102 18.54 1.88 -9.67
CA LEU A 102 19.32 1.46 -10.82
C LEU A 102 20.50 2.43 -11.07
N ILE A 103 20.26 3.74 -11.04
CA ILE A 103 21.30 4.77 -11.19
C ILE A 103 22.35 4.64 -10.09
N VAL A 104 21.93 4.50 -8.83
CA VAL A 104 22.86 4.30 -7.69
C VAL A 104 23.68 3.02 -7.88
N SER A 105 23.07 1.94 -8.37
CA SER A 105 23.79 0.68 -8.61
C SER A 105 24.78 0.76 -9.76
N TYR A 106 24.46 1.48 -10.84
CA TYR A 106 25.36 1.68 -11.98
C TYR A 106 26.50 2.65 -11.67
N ASN A 107 26.24 3.66 -10.84
CA ASN A 107 27.24 4.65 -10.45
C ASN A 107 28.12 4.20 -9.28
N LYS A 108 28.09 2.92 -8.89
CA LYS A 108 29.13 2.36 -8.03
C LYS A 108 30.44 2.37 -8.83
N GLN A 109 31.24 3.40 -8.62
CA GLN A 109 32.59 3.48 -9.14
C GLN A 109 33.34 2.20 -8.76
N ALA A 110 33.94 1.55 -9.76
CA ALA A 110 34.83 0.42 -9.50
C ALA A 110 35.96 0.89 -8.59
N ASP A 111 36.30 0.09 -7.58
CA ASP A 111 37.42 0.39 -6.72
C ASP A 111 38.70 0.51 -7.57
N ILE A 112 39.44 1.61 -7.41
CA ILE A 112 40.66 1.88 -8.16
C ILE A 112 41.72 0.79 -7.92
N THR A 113 41.67 0.11 -6.78
CA THR A 113 42.57 -1.00 -6.44
C THR A 113 42.43 -2.19 -7.40
N SER A 114 41.29 -2.33 -8.08
CA SER A 114 41.07 -3.38 -9.09
C SER A 114 41.95 -3.22 -10.33
N PHE A 115 42.44 -2.01 -10.63
CA PHE A 115 43.36 -1.77 -11.75
C PHE A 115 44.80 -2.18 -11.43
N PHE A 116 45.19 -2.12 -10.16
CA PHE A 116 46.56 -2.44 -9.71
C PHE A 116 46.76 -3.91 -9.36
N THR A 117 45.67 -4.69 -9.28
CA THR A 117 45.70 -6.13 -8.97
C THR A 117 45.59 -7.02 -10.19
N ARG A 118 45.31 -6.45 -11.38
CA ARG A 118 45.46 -7.15 -12.66
C ARG A 118 46.95 -7.34 -12.93
N LYS A 119 47.52 -8.41 -12.37
CA LYS A 119 48.79 -8.97 -12.84
C LYS A 119 48.52 -9.59 -14.21
N ASP A 120 49.12 -9.01 -15.22
CA ASP A 120 49.25 -9.61 -16.54
C ASP A 120 50.04 -10.91 -16.38
N ASN A 121 49.44 -12.04 -16.79
CA ASN A 121 50.12 -13.32 -17.00
C ASN A 121 50.45 -13.44 -18.49
#